data_AF-A0A8X6XMQ2-F1
#
_entry.id   AF-A0A8X6XMQ2-F1
#
_cell.length_a   1.000
_cell.length_b   1.000
_cell.length_c   1.000
_cell.angle_alpha   90.00
_cell.angle_beta   90.00
_cell.angle_gamma   90.00
#
_symmetry.space_group_name_H-M   'P 1'
#
loop_
_entity.id
_entity.type
_entity.pdbx_description
1 polymer ?
#
loop_
_entity_poly.entity_id
_entity_poly.type
_entity_poly.pdbx_seq_one_letter_code
_entity_poly.pdbx_strand_id
1 'polypeptide(L)'
;MAFLHSKKKQNLIDLDLIDLGLIIEAGLNKPKLKDLIVKSPDYVEEDVKVMFDSIVEDRISKESEEKEEKLRREEREYELEKLRIQARKNINTMNNSENVKALKFIHETFRNFNMKDDIKTLFI
;
A
#
# COMPACT_ATOMS: atom_id res chain seq x y z
N MET A 1 8.49 -8.69 10.84
CA MET A 1 8.45 -8.11 12.20
C MET A 1 7.01 -7.81 12.59
N ALA A 2 6.25 -8.81 13.06
CA ALA A 2 4.79 -8.73 13.25
C ALA A 2 4.34 -8.78 14.73
N PHE A 3 5.17 -8.27 15.66
CA PHE A 3 4.95 -8.45 17.11
C PHE A 3 4.40 -7.20 17.82
N LEU A 4 4.23 -6.08 17.11
CA LEU A 4 3.81 -4.79 17.70
C LEU A 4 2.30 -4.51 17.58
N HIS A 5 1.57 -5.22 16.72
CA HIS A 5 0.15 -4.94 16.50
C HIS A 5 -0.75 -5.59 17.55
N SER A 6 -0.39 -6.78 18.05
CA SER A 6 -1.13 -7.47 19.12
C SER A 6 -1.05 -6.75 20.46
N LYS A 7 0.14 -6.25 20.83
CA LYS A 7 0.39 -5.53 22.09
C LYS A 7 -0.36 -4.20 22.19
N LYS A 8 -0.46 -3.44 21.09
CA LYS A 8 -1.22 -2.17 21.10
C LYS A 8 -2.73 -2.39 21.27
N LYS A 9 -3.27 -3.46 20.67
CA LYS A 9 -4.71 -3.79 20.79
C LYS A 9 -5.07 -4.26 22.20
N GLN A 10 -4.21 -5.06 22.85
CA GLN A 10 -4.38 -5.43 24.26
C GLN A 10 -4.29 -4.21 25.18
N ASN A 11 -3.29 -3.34 24.97
CA ASN A 11 -3.12 -2.16 25.82
C ASN A 11 -4.28 -1.14 25.72
N LEU A 12 -4.92 -0.98 24.55
CA LEU A 12 -6.11 -0.12 24.43
C LEU A 12 -7.32 -0.71 25.16
N ILE A 13 -7.52 -2.03 25.04
CA ILE A 13 -8.55 -2.76 25.79
C ILE A 13 -8.30 -2.59 27.28
N ASP A 14 -7.06 -2.77 27.75
CA ASP A 14 -6.72 -2.65 29.16
C ASP A 14 -6.89 -1.21 29.70
N LEU A 15 -6.53 -0.19 28.92
CA LEU A 15 -6.64 1.22 29.35
C LEU A 15 -8.09 1.68 29.49
N ASP A 16 -8.97 1.37 28.52
CA ASP A 16 -10.38 1.78 28.59
C ASP A 16 -11.18 0.99 29.64
N LEU A 17 -10.75 -0.22 30.01
CA LEU A 17 -11.45 -1.08 30.97
C LEU A 17 -11.05 -0.87 32.43
N ILE A 18 -9.80 -0.44 32.69
CA ILE A 18 -9.33 -0.10 34.04
C ILE A 18 -10.06 1.11 34.59
N ASP A 19 -10.31 2.13 33.76
CA ASP A 19 -11.00 3.36 34.17
C ASP A 19 -12.50 3.12 34.50
N LEU A 20 -13.08 2.05 33.96
CA LEU A 20 -14.47 1.61 34.23
C LEU A 20 -14.59 0.58 35.36
N GLY A 21 -13.48 0.12 35.95
CA GLY A 21 -13.48 -0.89 37.02
C GLY A 21 -13.97 -2.29 36.58
N LEU A 22 -14.07 -2.53 35.28
CA LEU A 22 -14.63 -3.76 34.71
C LEU A 22 -13.49 -4.69 34.27
N ILE A 23 -13.14 -5.65 35.13
CA ILE A 23 -12.25 -6.76 34.76
C ILE A 23 -13.03 -7.70 33.84
N ILE A 24 -12.95 -7.48 32.52
CA ILE A 24 -13.46 -8.46 31.56
C ILE A 24 -12.49 -9.64 31.56
N GLU A 25 -12.79 -10.69 32.34
CA GLU A 25 -12.08 -11.96 32.28
C GLU A 25 -12.01 -12.42 30.81
N ALA A 26 -10.80 -12.76 30.34
CA ALA A 26 -10.58 -13.34 29.03
C ALA A 26 -11.32 -14.68 28.92
N GLY A 27 -12.57 -14.64 28.49
CA GLY A 27 -13.55 -15.73 28.61
C GLY A 27 -15.01 -15.27 28.75
N LEU A 28 -15.25 -13.96 28.83
CA LEU A 28 -16.60 -13.40 28.82
C LEU A 28 -17.34 -13.75 27.52
N ASN A 29 -18.35 -14.61 27.63
CA ASN A 29 -19.21 -14.97 26.52
C ASN A 29 -20.29 -13.88 26.33
N LYS A 30 -20.81 -13.77 25.10
CA LYS A 30 -21.85 -12.79 24.74
C LYS A 30 -23.03 -12.73 25.74
N PRO A 31 -23.57 -13.86 26.26
CA PRO A 31 -24.66 -13.80 27.24
C PRO A 31 -24.22 -13.23 28.59
N LYS A 32 -23.05 -13.59 29.14
CA LYS A 32 -22.55 -13.00 30.40
C LYS A 32 -22.30 -11.51 30.26
N LEU A 33 -21.79 -11.06 29.11
CA LEU A 33 -21.59 -9.63 28.86
C LEU A 33 -22.92 -8.88 28.88
N LYS A 34 -23.95 -9.42 28.20
CA LYS A 34 -25.30 -8.85 28.19
C LYS A 34 -25.87 -8.75 29.61
N ASP A 35 -25.72 -9.82 30.40
CA ASP A 35 -26.22 -9.85 31.78
C ASP A 35 -25.51 -8.83 32.67
N LEU A 36 -24.20 -8.60 32.48
CA LEU A 36 -23.45 -7.60 33.25
C LEU A 36 -23.86 -6.17 32.90
N ILE A 37 -24.07 -5.89 31.61
CA ILE A 37 -24.53 -4.56 31.14
C ILE A 37 -25.90 -4.23 31.74
N VAL A 38 -26.86 -5.18 31.68
CA VAL A 38 -28.23 -4.96 32.19
C VAL A 38 -28.29 -4.88 33.73
N LYS A 39 -27.34 -5.52 34.43
CA LYS A 39 -27.25 -5.44 35.90
C LYS A 39 -26.59 -4.16 36.42
N SER A 40 -26.02 -3.34 35.54
CA SER A 40 -25.45 -2.05 35.93
C SER A 40 -26.55 -1.11 36.43
N PRO A 41 -26.37 -0.44 37.58
CA PRO A 41 -27.35 0.52 38.10
C PRO A 41 -27.56 1.72 37.17
N ASP A 42 -26.56 2.04 36.33
CA ASP A 42 -26.59 3.13 35.36
C ASP A 42 -26.99 2.68 33.95
N TYR A 43 -27.59 1.49 33.82
CA TYR A 43 -27.99 0.96 32.52
C TYR A 43 -29.13 1.78 31.89
N VAL A 44 -28.85 2.38 30.74
CA VAL A 44 -29.83 3.04 29.87
C VAL A 44 -29.78 2.36 28.50
N GLU A 45 -30.90 1.78 28.07
CA GLU A 45 -30.97 0.99 26.83
C GLU A 45 -30.63 1.83 25.59
N GLU A 46 -31.20 3.04 25.48
CA GLU A 46 -30.90 3.98 24.41
C GLU A 46 -29.40 4.31 24.29
N ASP A 47 -28.74 4.63 25.40
CA ASP A 47 -27.33 5.04 25.40
C ASP A 47 -26.41 3.87 24.97
N VAL A 48 -26.72 2.67 25.48
CA VAL A 48 -26.00 1.45 25.11
C VAL A 48 -26.20 1.13 23.62
N LYS A 49 -27.41 1.33 23.10
CA LYS A 49 -27.71 1.12 21.68
C LYS A 49 -26.94 2.11 20.81
N VAL A 50 -26.96 3.40 21.14
CA VAL A 50 -26.20 4.44 20.43
C VAL A 50 -24.70 4.12 20.40
N MET A 51 -24.16 3.67 21.52
CA MET A 51 -22.74 3.29 21.62
C MET A 51 -22.40 2.06 20.76
N PHE A 52 -23.28 1.06 20.69
CA PHE A 52 -23.05 -0.09 19.82
C PHE A 52 -23.19 0.24 18.34
N ASP A 53 -24.17 1.07 17.99
CA ASP A 53 -24.39 1.52 16.61
C ASP A 53 -23.15 2.30 16.12
N SER A 54 -22.59 3.20 16.92
CA SER A 54 -21.36 3.92 16.57
C SER A 54 -20.15 3.00 16.39
N ILE A 55 -20.01 1.95 17.23
CA ILE A 55 -18.93 0.96 17.10
C ILE A 55 -19.07 0.15 15.80
N VAL A 56 -20.30 -0.18 15.39
CA VAL A 56 -20.56 -0.90 14.15
C VAL A 56 -20.23 -0.01 12.96
N GLU A 57 -20.67 1.24 12.96
CA GLU A 57 -20.36 2.23 11.92
C GLU A 57 -18.85 2.43 11.77
N ASP A 58 -18.12 2.63 12.88
CA ASP A 58 -16.65 2.78 12.88
C ASP A 58 -15.94 1.57 12.26
N ARG A 59 -16.44 0.35 12.51
CA ARG A 59 -15.86 -0.87 11.94
C ARG A 59 -16.12 -0.99 10.45
N ILE A 60 -17.34 -0.65 10.01
CA ILE A 60 -17.71 -0.67 8.59
C ILE A 60 -16.89 0.38 7.83
N SER A 61 -16.76 1.59 8.39
CA SER A 61 -15.98 2.67 7.80
C SER A 61 -14.50 2.29 7.66
N LYS A 62 -13.87 1.77 8.73
CA LYS A 62 -12.47 1.32 8.67
C LYS A 62 -12.24 0.19 7.66
N GLU A 63 -13.16 -0.78 7.58
CA GLU A 63 -13.04 -1.87 6.61
C GLU A 63 -13.19 -1.38 5.16
N SER A 64 -14.05 -0.38 4.94
CA SER A 64 -14.21 0.27 3.64
C SER A 64 -12.96 1.03 3.23
N GLU A 65 -12.40 1.83 4.12
CA GLU A 65 -11.17 2.60 3.88
C GLU A 65 -9.97 1.69 3.58
N GLU A 66 -9.80 0.61 4.35
CA GLU A 66 -8.73 -0.37 4.11
C GLU A 66 -8.87 -1.05 2.75
N LYS A 67 -10.10 -1.37 2.32
CA LYS A 67 -10.36 -1.97 1.00
C LYS A 67 -10.08 -0.98 -0.12
N GLU A 68 -10.54 0.28 0.01
CA GLU A 68 -10.29 1.30 -1.01
C GLU A 68 -8.80 1.63 -1.13
N GLU A 69 -8.09 1.74 0.00
CA GLU A 69 -6.66 2.00 -0.03
C GLU A 69 -5.88 0.85 -0.68
N LYS A 70 -6.28 -0.39 -0.42
CA LYS A 70 -5.69 -1.57 -1.05
C LYS A 70 -5.89 -1.56 -2.56
N LEU A 71 -7.10 -1.27 -3.04
CA LEU A 71 -7.39 -1.15 -4.47
C LEU A 71 -6.56 -0.05 -5.13
N ARG A 72 -6.46 1.13 -4.51
CA ARG A 72 -5.63 2.24 -5.03
C ARG A 72 -4.13 1.92 -5.05
N ARG A 73 -3.64 1.04 -4.18
CA ARG A 73 -2.24 0.57 -4.23
C ARG A 73 -2.04 -0.44 -5.36
N GLU A 74 -2.97 -1.39 -5.51
CA GLU A 74 -2.92 -2.38 -6.59
C GLU A 74 -2.97 -1.72 -7.98
N GLU A 75 -3.82 -0.71 -8.19
CA GLU A 75 -3.86 0.05 -9.45
C GLU A 75 -2.53 0.77 -9.75
N ARG A 76 -1.95 1.44 -8.75
CA ARG A 76 -0.64 2.11 -8.90
C ARG A 76 0.48 1.11 -9.21
N GLU A 77 0.48 -0.05 -8.56
CA GLU A 77 1.47 -1.10 -8.84
C GLU A 77 1.33 -1.65 -10.26
N TYR A 78 0.09 -1.84 -10.74
CA TYR A 78 -0.17 -2.29 -12.09
C TYR A 78 0.34 -1.29 -13.15
N GLU A 79 0.09 0.01 -12.95
CA GLU A 79 0.61 1.06 -13.84
C GLU A 79 2.14 1.12 -13.84
N LEU A 80 2.77 1.02 -12.67
CA LEU A 80 4.22 0.98 -12.54
C LEU A 80 4.83 -0.24 -13.23
N GLU A 81 4.22 -1.41 -13.11
CA GLU A 81 4.71 -2.63 -13.76
C GLU A 81 4.56 -2.55 -15.29
N LYS A 82 3.47 -1.96 -15.78
CA LYS A 82 3.29 -1.67 -17.20
C LYS A 82 4.40 -0.77 -17.74
N LEU A 83 4.75 0.30 -17.02
CA LEU A 83 5.86 1.19 -17.36
C LEU A 83 7.21 0.47 -17.31
N ARG A 84 7.45 -0.39 -16.32
CA ARG A 84 8.68 -1.20 -16.21
C ARG A 84 8.85 -2.14 -17.39
N ILE A 85 7.77 -2.80 -17.81
CA ILE A 85 7.79 -3.69 -18.99
C ILE A 85 8.09 -2.88 -20.25
N GLN A 86 7.50 -1.70 -20.42
CA GLN A 86 7.80 -0.81 -21.54
C GLN A 86 9.27 -0.37 -21.54
N ALA A 87 9.80 0.07 -20.39
CA ALA A 87 11.19 0.47 -20.25
C ALA A 87 12.16 -0.70 -20.55
N ARG A 88 11.87 -1.91 -20.06
CA ARG A 88 12.66 -3.11 -20.37
C ARG A 88 12.63 -3.44 -21.86
N LYS A 89 11.46 -3.38 -22.51
CA LYS A 89 11.34 -3.57 -23.96
C LYS A 89 12.22 -2.56 -24.71
N ASN A 90 12.18 -1.28 -24.32
CA ASN A 90 12.99 -0.23 -24.94
C ASN A 90 14.50 -0.47 -24.74
N ILE A 91 14.93 -0.87 -23.53
CA ILE A 91 16.32 -1.24 -23.26
C ILE A 91 16.75 -2.44 -24.11
N ASN A 92 15.91 -3.46 -24.22
CA ASN A 92 16.20 -4.64 -25.03
C ASN A 92 16.31 -4.31 -26.53
N THR A 93 15.47 -3.40 -27.04
CA THR A 93 15.60 -2.91 -28.43
C THR A 93 16.86 -2.08 -28.65
N MET A 94 17.28 -1.30 -27.64
CA MET A 94 18.47 -0.45 -27.70
C MET A 94 19.76 -1.29 -27.62
N ASN A 95 19.73 -2.37 -26.84
CA ASN A 95 20.84 -3.34 -26.71
C ASN A 95 20.84 -4.41 -27.81
N ASN A 96 19.97 -4.34 -28.82
CA ASN A 96 20.00 -5.26 -29.95
C ASN A 96 21.38 -5.21 -30.63
N SER A 97 21.94 -6.37 -30.96
CA SER A 97 23.27 -6.53 -31.58
C SER A 97 23.45 -5.64 -32.81
N GLU A 98 22.40 -5.45 -33.62
CA GLU A 98 22.44 -4.58 -34.80
C GLU A 98 22.57 -3.10 -34.44
N ASN A 99 21.85 -2.61 -33.43
CA ASN A 99 21.94 -1.23 -32.96
C ASN A 99 23.29 -0.96 -32.29
N VAL A 100 23.80 -1.91 -31.51
CA VAL A 100 25.13 -1.82 -30.90
C VAL A 100 26.24 -1.81 -31.96
N LYS A 101 26.09 -2.61 -33.03
CA LYS A 101 26.99 -2.59 -34.19
C LYS A 101 26.89 -1.26 -34.95
N ALA A 102 25.69 -0.74 -35.18
CA ALA A 102 25.48 0.55 -35.84
C ALA A 102 26.08 1.72 -35.04
N LEU A 103 25.92 1.73 -33.70
CA LEU A 103 26.54 2.71 -32.83
C LEU A 103 28.07 2.68 -32.87
N LYS A 104 28.67 1.47 -32.88
CA LYS A 104 30.12 1.31 -33.05
C LYS A 104 30.59 1.81 -34.41
N PHE A 105 29.88 1.46 -35.47
CA PHE A 105 30.17 1.91 -36.83
C PHE A 105 30.12 3.43 -36.94
N ILE A 106 29.06 4.07 -36.42
CA ILE A 106 28.92 5.52 -36.38
C ILE A 106 30.10 6.15 -35.62
N HIS A 107 30.43 5.65 -34.44
CA HIS A 107 31.54 6.16 -33.62
C HIS A 107 32.90 6.07 -34.32
N GLU A 108 33.14 4.96 -35.02
CA GLU A 108 34.37 4.74 -35.78
C GLU A 108 34.43 5.63 -37.03
N THR A 109 33.30 5.81 -37.71
CA THR A 109 33.17 6.71 -38.86
C THR A 109 33.44 8.16 -38.45
N PHE A 110 32.86 8.62 -37.34
CA PHE A 110 33.10 9.97 -36.81
C PHE A 110 34.51 10.17 -36.25
N ARG A 111 35.13 9.14 -35.66
CA ARG A 111 36.52 9.22 -35.18
C ARG A 111 37.50 9.44 -36.34
N ASN A 112 37.24 8.80 -37.48
CA ASN A 112 38.09 8.90 -38.65
C ASN A 112 37.67 10.04 -39.60
N PHE A 113 36.58 10.76 -39.27
CA PHE A 113 36.07 11.86 -40.07
C PHE A 113 36.97 13.09 -39.95
N ASN A 114 37.65 13.44 -41.03
CA ASN A 114 38.41 14.66 -41.17
C ASN A 114 37.59 15.69 -41.96
N MET A 115 36.99 16.62 -41.22
CA MET A 115 36.07 17.64 -41.73
C MET A 115 36.61 18.45 -42.92
N LYS A 116 37.93 18.61 -43.07
CA LYS A 116 38.53 19.40 -44.17
C LYS A 116 38.65 18.64 -45.49
N ASP A 117 38.82 17.32 -45.42
CA ASP A 117 39.09 16.47 -46.58
C ASP A 117 37.82 15.69 -46.99
N ASP A 118 37.05 15.22 -46.01
CA ASP A 118 35.86 14.39 -46.24
C ASP A 118 34.62 15.19 -46.65
N ILE A 119 34.53 16.49 -46.31
CA ILE A 119 33.45 17.36 -46.82
C ILE A 119 33.67 17.67 -48.31
N LYS A 120 34.92 17.77 -48.77
CA LYS A 120 35.22 18.07 -50.17
C LYS A 120 34.81 16.93 -51.10
N THR A 121 34.85 15.68 -50.63
CA THR A 121 34.46 14.50 -51.41
C THR A 121 32.95 14.25 -51.42
N LEU A 122 32.17 14.94 -50.58
CA LEU A 122 30.71 14.81 -50.52
C LEU A 122 29.96 15.66 -51.57
N PHE A 123 30.62 16.64 -52.19
CA PHE A 123 30.01 17.61 -53.11
C PHE A 123 30.60 17.57 -54.53
N ILE A 124 31.29 16.49 -54.88
CA ILE A 124 31.78 16.17 -56.24
C ILE A 124 30.94 15.00 -56.76
#